data_AF-A0A4V1E0R1-F1
#
_entry.id   AF-A0A4V1E0R1-F1
#
_cell.length_a   1.000
_cell.length_b   1.000
_cell.length_c   1.000
_cell.angle_alpha   90.00
_cell.angle_beta   90.00
_cell.angle_gamma   90.00
#
_symmetry.space_group_name_H-M   'P 1'
#
loop_
_entity.id
_entity.type
_entity.pdbx_description
1 polymer ?
#
loop_
_entity_poly.entity_id
_entity_poly.type
_entity_poly.pdbx_seq_one_letter_code
_entity_poly.pdbx_strand_id
1 'polypeptide(L)'
;MFVSVVFPLVDFRGLHSNALGRLDKPKWGEQDPQAKFMRGFGSIHYRNKSGNGFIGENYYSDCENLIKYPSQTFVSALDQSERPILAYPIYRRFFFDGQMSGRFEFGFRLNEPSIYDVAQTSKYKGLAYSYSAEKVISQLLEKDVSINLPDGRIEDCVLFRASNALRDSYLSSSTKSSMINQYDIASVGVDYVSVGSPYAFLRSGNEAPLSFSKSCRPLYSGDYEFLGSRSGLQGREIDATIIMSKLSMNEESAEERFVRLFYTQLRALAFGHSFYTRQIDSKKFSGSSPLMLSTAAMIDRLSNLIPIEGSDRDAELCQTLKTIVANSDIDPSRMASEIERRLKKTMLSRFGSWLFRNIDRKSDVAIEAAASTLTKHVLTGGL
;
A
#
# COMPACT_ATOMS: atom_id res chain seq x y z
N MET A 1 -1.72 6.87 18.77
CA MET A 1 -0.81 6.81 17.63
C MET A 1 -1.10 5.52 16.89
N PHE A 2 -1.04 5.56 15.57
CA PHE A 2 -1.36 4.42 14.71
C PHE A 2 -0.25 4.23 13.68
N VAL A 3 0.16 2.98 13.47
CA VAL A 3 1.15 2.62 12.46
C VAL A 3 0.54 1.61 11.50
N SER A 4 0.71 1.82 10.20
CA SER A 4 0.33 0.88 9.14
C SER A 4 1.57 0.45 8.37
N VAL A 5 1.89 -0.83 8.40
CA VAL A 5 2.99 -1.41 7.62
C VAL A 5 2.40 -2.03 6.35
N VAL A 6 2.81 -1.51 5.20
CA VAL A 6 2.28 -1.86 3.88
C VAL A 6 3.32 -2.65 3.10
N PHE A 7 2.98 -3.84 2.63
CA PHE A 7 3.79 -4.59 1.67
C PHE A 7 3.10 -4.55 0.31
N PRO A 8 3.62 -3.81 -0.69
CA PRO A 8 3.02 -3.78 -2.01
C PRO A 8 3.22 -5.15 -2.68
N LEU A 9 2.21 -5.64 -3.38
CA LEU A 9 2.24 -6.89 -4.13
C LEU A 9 1.91 -6.61 -5.59
N VAL A 10 2.60 -7.33 -6.49
CA VAL A 10 2.21 -7.41 -7.90
C VAL A 10 2.10 -8.84 -8.38
N ASP A 11 1.17 -9.09 -9.29
CA ASP A 11 0.92 -10.38 -9.94
C ASP A 11 0.69 -10.21 -11.44
N PHE A 12 1.74 -10.52 -12.20
CA PHE A 12 1.78 -10.50 -13.67
C PHE A 12 1.65 -11.88 -14.29
N ARG A 13 1.22 -12.91 -13.53
CA ARG A 13 1.00 -14.23 -14.12
C ARG A 13 0.00 -14.16 -15.28
N GLY A 14 -0.96 -13.24 -15.23
CA GLY A 14 -1.92 -12.99 -16.33
C GLY A 14 -1.28 -12.57 -17.67
N LEU A 15 0.02 -12.22 -17.70
CA LEU A 15 0.75 -11.96 -18.94
C LEU A 15 1.30 -13.24 -19.59
N HIS A 16 1.32 -14.35 -18.86
CA HIS A 16 1.71 -15.65 -19.38
C HIS A 16 0.51 -16.31 -20.08
N SER A 17 0.76 -17.08 -21.14
CA SER A 17 -0.28 -17.66 -22.03
C SER A 17 -1.33 -18.52 -21.33
N ASN A 18 -0.98 -19.13 -20.20
CA ASN A 18 -1.87 -19.97 -19.38
C ASN A 18 -2.11 -19.41 -17.96
N ALA A 19 -1.80 -18.11 -17.78
CA ALA A 19 -1.84 -17.41 -16.51
C ALA A 19 -1.08 -18.09 -15.35
N LEU A 20 -0.17 -19.02 -15.64
CA LEU A 20 0.59 -19.85 -14.68
C LEU A 20 -0.30 -20.45 -13.57
N GLY A 21 -1.48 -20.93 -13.96
CA GLY A 21 -2.43 -21.54 -13.03
C GLY A 21 -3.09 -20.55 -12.06
N ARG A 22 -2.93 -19.23 -12.25
CA ARG A 22 -3.67 -18.21 -11.51
C ARG A 22 -5.17 -18.48 -11.60
N LEU A 23 -5.86 -18.31 -10.48
CA LEU A 23 -7.31 -18.36 -10.44
C LEU A 23 -7.89 -17.14 -11.18
N ASP A 24 -8.78 -17.40 -12.14
CA ASP A 24 -9.43 -16.36 -12.96
C ASP A 24 -10.25 -15.39 -12.09
N LYS A 25 -10.90 -15.96 -11.08
CA LYS A 25 -11.38 -15.25 -9.89
C LYS A 25 -10.87 -16.06 -8.69
N PRO A 26 -9.83 -15.62 -7.95
CA PRO A 26 -9.73 -16.12 -6.58
C PRO A 26 -11.10 -15.80 -5.97
N LYS A 27 -11.77 -16.75 -5.29
CA LYS A 27 -13.17 -16.59 -4.83
C LYS A 27 -13.29 -15.40 -3.87
N TRP A 28 -13.40 -14.21 -4.44
CA TRP A 28 -13.46 -12.92 -3.76
C TRP A 28 -14.90 -12.48 -3.89
N GLY A 29 -15.75 -13.00 -3.00
CA GLY A 29 -17.10 -12.48 -2.80
C GLY A 29 -18.12 -12.61 -3.94
N GLU A 30 -17.84 -13.29 -5.05
CA GLU A 30 -18.88 -13.48 -6.10
C GLU A 30 -19.59 -14.85 -6.01
N GLN A 31 -20.79 -14.78 -5.44
CA GLN A 31 -21.97 -15.65 -5.65
C GLN A 31 -21.89 -17.15 -5.36
N ASP A 32 -21.02 -17.57 -4.45
CA ASP A 32 -21.21 -18.82 -3.71
C ASP A 32 -21.53 -18.45 -2.25
N PRO A 33 -22.80 -18.60 -1.80
CA PRO A 33 -23.23 -18.25 -0.43
C PRO A 33 -22.44 -18.95 0.68
N GLN A 34 -21.61 -19.96 0.34
CA GLN A 34 -20.78 -20.70 1.28
C GLN A 34 -19.29 -20.32 1.25
N ALA A 35 -18.81 -19.62 0.22
CA ALA A 35 -17.39 -19.27 0.10
C ALA A 35 -17.06 -17.97 0.84
N LYS A 36 -16.79 -18.09 2.15
CA LYS A 36 -16.45 -16.96 3.03
C LYS A 36 -14.96 -16.60 3.08
N PHE A 37 -14.09 -17.33 2.39
CA PHE A 37 -12.64 -17.27 2.62
C PHE A 37 -11.82 -17.39 1.33
N MET A 38 -10.68 -16.72 1.29
CA MET A 38 -9.59 -17.06 0.37
C MET A 38 -8.81 -18.23 0.97
N ARG A 39 -8.47 -19.26 0.19
CA ARG A 39 -7.75 -20.45 0.73
C ARG A 39 -6.51 -20.01 1.51
N GLY A 40 -6.31 -20.50 2.72
CA GLY A 40 -5.17 -20.12 3.58
C GLY A 40 -5.22 -18.70 4.16
N PHE A 41 -6.24 -17.92 3.83
CA PHE A 41 -6.52 -16.59 4.37
C PHE A 41 -7.88 -16.62 5.10
N GLY A 42 -8.19 -15.54 5.81
CA GLY A 42 -9.41 -15.37 6.59
C GLY A 42 -10.63 -14.94 5.75
N SER A 43 -11.58 -14.33 6.45
CA SER A 43 -12.84 -13.87 5.85
C SER A 43 -12.64 -12.65 4.96
N ILE A 44 -13.52 -12.48 3.98
CA ILE A 44 -13.56 -11.26 3.15
C ILE A 44 -14.54 -10.27 3.77
N HIS A 45 -14.09 -9.03 3.91
CA HIS A 45 -14.86 -7.96 4.55
C HIS A 45 -15.03 -6.78 3.60
N TYR A 46 -16.19 -6.12 3.72
CA TYR A 46 -16.37 -4.79 3.17
C TYR A 46 -15.69 -3.75 4.07
N ARG A 47 -15.20 -2.67 3.49
CA ARG A 47 -14.57 -1.59 4.23
C ARG A 47 -15.64 -0.62 4.78
N ASN A 48 -15.85 -0.60 6.09
CA ASN A 48 -16.85 0.25 6.77
C ASN A 48 -16.68 1.76 6.52
N LYS A 49 -15.47 2.20 6.15
CA LYS A 49 -15.19 3.57 5.72
C LYS A 49 -14.70 3.44 4.29
N SER A 50 -15.48 3.95 3.35
CA SER A 50 -15.35 3.68 1.91
C SER A 50 -13.91 3.78 1.42
N GLY A 51 -13.55 2.92 0.47
CA GLY A 51 -12.27 2.95 -0.22
C GLY A 51 -12.05 4.19 -1.08
N ASN A 52 -12.91 5.21 -0.97
CA ASN A 52 -12.91 6.44 -1.76
C ASN A 52 -12.60 6.18 -3.24
N GLY A 53 -13.37 5.26 -3.87
CA GLY A 53 -13.33 4.93 -5.32
C GLY A 53 -11.97 4.57 -5.90
N PHE A 54 -10.98 4.29 -5.06
CA PHE A 54 -9.79 3.58 -5.48
C PHE A 54 -10.17 2.13 -5.78
N ILE A 55 -9.83 1.68 -6.98
CA ILE A 55 -10.05 0.30 -7.41
C ILE A 55 -9.33 -0.63 -6.44
N GLY A 56 -10.01 -1.69 -5.98
CA GLY A 56 -9.44 -2.66 -5.05
C GLY A 56 -9.46 -2.26 -3.56
N GLU A 57 -10.06 -1.12 -3.18
CA GLU A 57 -10.16 -0.69 -1.77
C GLU A 57 -11.46 -1.08 -1.06
N ASN A 58 -12.49 -1.46 -1.82
CA ASN A 58 -13.83 -1.70 -1.27
C ASN A 58 -13.90 -2.96 -0.41
N TYR A 59 -13.04 -3.93 -0.71
CA TYR A 59 -12.98 -5.22 -0.04
C TYR A 59 -11.56 -5.52 0.39
N TYR A 60 -11.44 -6.27 1.48
CA TYR A 60 -10.17 -6.84 1.91
C TYR A 60 -10.37 -8.25 2.45
N SER A 61 -9.34 -9.07 2.31
CA SER A 61 -9.25 -10.36 3.00
C SER A 61 -8.55 -10.18 4.34
N ASP A 62 -9.11 -10.74 5.41
CA ASP A 62 -8.45 -10.82 6.71
C ASP A 62 -7.29 -11.81 6.65
N CYS A 63 -6.13 -11.39 7.13
CA CYS A 63 -4.91 -12.18 7.18
C CYS A 63 -4.60 -12.71 8.58
N GLU A 64 -5.57 -12.75 9.50
CA GLU A 64 -5.38 -13.26 10.86
C GLU A 64 -4.82 -14.68 10.91
N ASN A 65 -5.21 -15.57 10.00
CA ASN A 65 -4.67 -16.92 9.95
C ASN A 65 -3.28 -17.00 9.32
N LEU A 66 -2.92 -16.02 8.49
CA LEU A 66 -1.65 -15.98 7.78
C LEU A 66 -0.52 -15.47 8.67
N ILE A 67 -0.70 -14.35 9.37
CA ILE A 67 0.38 -13.73 10.15
C ILE A 67 0.04 -13.70 11.64
N LYS A 68 0.92 -14.31 12.43
CA LYS A 68 0.84 -14.39 13.90
C LYS A 68 1.95 -13.56 14.53
N TYR A 69 1.67 -13.05 15.72
CA TYR A 69 2.64 -12.31 16.53
C TYR A 69 2.93 -13.16 17.77
N PRO A 70 4.06 -13.90 17.80
CA PRO A 70 4.34 -14.86 18.87
C PRO A 70 4.57 -14.22 20.24
N SER A 71 4.84 -12.92 20.27
CA SER A 71 5.07 -12.14 21.48
C SER A 71 4.43 -10.75 21.36
N GLN A 72 4.12 -10.16 22.51
CA GLN A 72 3.69 -8.76 22.59
C GLN A 72 4.77 -7.83 22.03
N THR A 73 4.35 -6.75 21.38
CA THR A 73 5.28 -5.77 20.83
C THR A 73 5.42 -4.61 21.78
N PHE A 74 6.66 -4.29 22.14
CA PHE A 74 6.99 -3.16 22.99
C PHE A 74 7.91 -2.24 22.20
N VAL A 75 7.55 -0.96 22.09
CA VAL A 75 8.34 0.04 21.37
C VAL A 75 8.84 1.10 22.35
N SER A 76 10.12 1.44 22.22
CA SER A 76 10.73 2.52 22.97
C SER A 76 10.60 3.81 22.17
N ALA A 77 9.82 4.75 22.67
CA ALA A 77 9.49 5.99 21.98
C ALA A 77 10.52 7.11 22.16
N LEU A 78 11.21 7.13 23.29
CA LEU A 78 12.18 8.16 23.68
C LEU A 78 13.56 7.54 23.74
N ASP A 79 14.56 8.27 23.26
CA ASP A 79 15.97 7.92 23.39
C ASP A 79 16.42 7.71 24.84
N GLN A 80 15.65 8.27 25.79
CA GLN A 80 15.98 8.32 27.22
C GLN A 80 14.89 7.70 28.12
N SER A 81 13.82 7.10 27.57
CA SER A 81 12.81 6.42 28.41
C SER A 81 13.12 4.95 28.54
N GLU A 82 13.27 4.51 29.79
CA GLU A 82 13.35 3.09 30.15
C GLU A 82 11.99 2.40 30.06
N ARG A 83 10.88 3.16 29.97
CA ARG A 83 9.53 2.58 29.92
C ARG A 83 9.12 2.29 28.47
N PRO A 84 8.87 1.02 28.12
CA PRO A 84 8.37 0.66 26.80
C PRO A 84 6.88 0.97 26.66
N ILE A 85 6.45 1.17 25.42
CA ILE A 85 5.05 1.37 25.06
C ILE A 85 4.54 0.10 24.40
N LEU A 86 3.45 -0.46 24.94
CA LEU A 86 2.80 -1.59 24.31
C LEU A 86 2.22 -1.18 22.96
N ALA A 87 2.67 -1.83 21.89
CA ALA A 87 2.06 -1.77 20.57
C ALA A 87 1.34 -3.10 20.31
N TYR A 88 0.10 -3.04 19.84
CA TYR A 88 -0.68 -4.23 19.54
C TYR A 88 -1.26 -4.18 18.13
N PRO A 89 -1.34 -5.33 17.45
CA PRO A 89 -1.93 -5.41 16.13
C PRO A 89 -3.44 -5.14 16.21
N ILE A 90 -3.97 -4.34 15.28
CA ILE A 90 -5.40 -4.01 15.21
C ILE A 90 -6.08 -4.50 13.94
N TYR A 91 -5.33 -4.78 12.88
CA TYR A 91 -5.84 -5.47 11.69
C TYR A 91 -4.69 -6.08 10.90
N ARG A 92 -5.01 -7.11 10.10
CA ARG A 92 -4.12 -7.71 9.11
C ARG A 92 -4.94 -7.87 7.84
N ARG A 93 -4.65 -7.08 6.81
CA ARG A 93 -5.52 -6.99 5.63
C ARG A 93 -4.75 -7.27 4.37
N PHE A 94 -5.40 -7.90 3.41
CA PHE A 94 -4.91 -8.02 2.04
C PHE A 94 -5.90 -7.35 1.09
N PHE A 95 -5.39 -6.44 0.27
CA PHE A 95 -6.13 -5.74 -0.78
C PHE A 95 -5.57 -6.17 -2.14
N PHE A 96 -6.44 -6.27 -3.14
CA PHE A 96 -6.05 -6.56 -4.50
C PHE A 96 -7.05 -5.91 -5.46
N ASP A 97 -6.56 -5.35 -6.56
CA ASP A 97 -7.36 -4.67 -7.58
C ASP A 97 -8.08 -5.64 -8.54
N GLY A 98 -7.80 -6.93 -8.43
CA GLY A 98 -8.31 -7.99 -9.31
C GLY A 98 -7.52 -8.13 -10.62
N GLN A 99 -6.68 -7.16 -10.95
CA GLN A 99 -5.88 -7.13 -12.17
C GLN A 99 -4.45 -7.63 -11.90
N MET A 100 -3.69 -6.90 -11.09
CA MET A 100 -2.27 -7.16 -10.87
C MET A 100 -1.70 -6.51 -9.62
N SER A 101 -2.31 -5.47 -9.07
CA SER A 101 -1.75 -4.73 -7.94
C SER A 101 -2.49 -5.10 -6.67
N GLY A 102 -1.75 -5.35 -5.62
CA GLY A 102 -2.29 -5.54 -4.29
C GLY A 102 -1.36 -5.04 -3.22
N ARG A 103 -1.74 -5.29 -1.98
CA ARG A 103 -0.89 -5.06 -0.83
C ARG A 103 -1.36 -5.82 0.39
N PHE A 104 -0.42 -6.16 1.26
CA PHE A 104 -0.72 -6.48 2.64
C PHE A 104 -0.62 -5.21 3.47
N GLU A 105 -1.52 -5.04 4.42
CA GLU A 105 -1.55 -3.90 5.34
C GLU A 105 -1.69 -4.43 6.78
N PHE A 106 -0.68 -4.18 7.61
CA PHE A 106 -0.66 -4.59 9.01
C PHE A 106 -0.70 -3.37 9.91
N GLY A 107 -1.82 -3.22 10.63
CA GLY A 107 -2.07 -2.08 11.50
C GLY A 107 -1.66 -2.38 12.92
N PHE A 108 -0.97 -1.42 13.53
CA PHE A 108 -0.60 -1.43 14.94
C PHE A 108 -1.12 -0.17 15.62
N ARG A 109 -1.60 -0.31 16.86
CA ARG A 109 -1.95 0.82 17.72
C ARG A 109 -1.03 0.80 18.93
N LEU A 110 -0.50 1.97 19.28
CA LEU A 110 0.21 2.15 20.54
C LEU A 110 -0.82 2.36 21.66
N ASN A 111 -0.60 1.67 22.78
CA ASN A 111 -1.46 1.69 23.94
C ASN A 111 -1.45 3.08 24.60
N GLU A 112 -2.63 3.68 24.67
CA GLU A 112 -2.83 5.05 25.18
C GLU A 112 -2.45 5.20 26.67
N PRO A 113 -2.82 4.27 27.58
CA PRO A 113 -2.31 4.31 28.95
C PRO A 113 -0.77 4.31 29.05
N SER A 114 -0.10 3.50 28.23
CA SER A 114 1.36 3.45 28.19
C SER A 114 1.98 4.76 27.69
N ILE A 115 1.36 5.39 26.68
CA ILE A 115 1.75 6.72 26.18
C ILE A 115 1.63 7.77 27.30
N TYR A 116 0.50 7.78 28.02
CA TYR A 116 0.25 8.73 29.11
C TYR A 116 1.23 8.53 30.27
N ASP A 117 1.51 7.29 30.65
CA ASP A 117 2.46 6.96 31.71
C ASP A 117 3.89 7.43 31.39
N VAL A 118 4.32 7.25 30.13
CA VAL A 118 5.60 7.81 29.65
C VAL A 118 5.57 9.35 29.73
N ALA A 119 4.48 10.00 29.32
CA ALA A 119 4.33 11.45 29.39
C ALA A 119 4.44 11.99 30.83
N GLN A 120 3.74 11.37 31.78
CA GLN A 120 3.77 11.75 33.19
C GLN A 120 5.16 11.53 33.80
N THR A 121 5.79 10.40 33.47
CA THR A 121 7.14 10.08 33.96
C THR A 121 8.17 11.09 33.44
N SER A 122 8.13 11.44 32.15
CA SER A 122 9.01 12.46 31.58
C SER A 122 8.79 13.83 32.24
N LYS A 123 7.51 14.22 32.46
CA LYS A 123 7.16 15.45 33.16
C LYS A 123 7.71 15.48 34.59
N TYR A 124 7.56 14.39 35.34
CA TYR A 124 8.08 14.28 36.71
C TYR A 124 9.61 14.39 36.75
N LYS A 125 10.31 13.81 35.76
CA LYS A 125 11.77 13.88 35.62
C LYS A 125 12.28 15.19 35.01
N GLY A 126 11.40 16.11 34.60
CA GLY A 126 11.79 17.34 33.91
C GLY A 126 12.41 17.12 32.51
N LEU A 127 12.12 15.97 31.88
CA LEU A 127 12.63 15.61 30.56
C LEU A 127 11.68 16.04 29.45
N ALA A 128 12.23 16.41 28.28
CA ALA A 128 11.43 16.64 27.09
C ALA A 128 10.71 15.35 26.67
N TYR A 129 9.41 15.48 26.35
CA TYR A 129 8.56 14.37 25.93
C TYR A 129 8.28 14.50 24.43
N SER A 130 8.98 13.70 23.62
CA SER A 130 8.79 13.62 22.16
C SER A 130 9.18 12.26 21.60
N TYR A 131 8.38 11.71 20.69
CA TYR A 131 8.55 10.38 20.12
C TYR A 131 9.46 10.42 18.90
N SER A 132 10.45 9.52 18.82
CA SER A 132 11.16 9.30 17.56
C SER A 132 10.32 8.40 16.64
N ALA A 133 9.76 8.99 15.59
CA ALA A 133 8.95 8.26 14.60
C ALA A 133 9.77 7.14 13.93
N GLU A 134 11.03 7.43 13.58
CA GLU A 134 11.94 6.47 12.96
C GLU A 134 12.22 5.27 13.88
N LYS A 135 12.42 5.51 15.18
CA LYS A 135 12.62 4.45 16.18
C LYS A 135 11.37 3.61 16.38
N VAL A 136 10.19 4.23 16.44
CA VAL A 136 8.93 3.48 16.56
C VAL A 136 8.73 2.58 15.34
N ILE A 137 8.97 3.10 14.14
CA ILE A 137 8.79 2.36 12.90
C ILE A 137 9.82 1.22 12.78
N SER A 138 11.11 1.48 13.03
CA SER A 138 12.15 0.44 12.97
C SER A 138 11.87 -0.71 13.94
N GLN A 139 11.55 -0.41 15.19
CA GLN A 139 11.21 -1.46 16.19
C GLN A 139 9.98 -2.28 15.79
N LEU A 140 8.98 -1.66 15.15
CA LEU A 140 7.82 -2.40 14.62
C LEU A 140 8.20 -3.29 13.43
N LEU A 141 9.06 -2.81 12.54
CA LEU A 141 9.55 -3.57 11.39
C LEU A 141 10.49 -4.71 11.81
N GLU A 142 11.21 -4.57 12.92
CA GLU A 142 12.06 -5.61 13.50
C GLU A 142 11.28 -6.62 14.35
N LYS A 143 9.97 -6.44 14.52
CA LYS A 143 9.15 -7.36 15.30
C LYS A 143 9.14 -8.77 14.71
N ASP A 144 9.41 -9.78 15.54
CA ASP A 144 9.20 -11.18 15.16
C ASP A 144 7.75 -11.48 14.83
N VAL A 145 7.55 -12.15 13.69
CA VAL A 145 6.28 -12.65 13.19
C VAL A 145 6.43 -14.10 12.76
N SER A 146 5.32 -14.82 12.79
CA SER A 146 5.23 -16.19 12.27
C SER A 146 4.21 -16.20 11.14
N ILE A 147 4.63 -16.66 9.96
CA ILE A 147 3.80 -16.69 8.76
C ILE A 147 3.40 -18.13 8.49
N ASN A 148 2.11 -18.41 8.62
CA ASN A 148 1.52 -19.71 8.41
C ASN A 148 1.08 -19.83 6.96
N LEU A 149 1.82 -20.59 6.17
CA LEU A 149 1.52 -20.77 4.76
C LEU A 149 0.37 -21.76 4.56
N PRO A 150 -0.40 -21.62 3.46
CA PRO A 150 -1.54 -22.51 3.18
C PRO A 150 -1.15 -23.98 2.96
N ASP A 151 0.12 -24.25 2.65
CA ASP A 151 0.69 -25.59 2.47
C ASP A 151 1.13 -26.26 3.80
N GLY A 152 0.93 -25.58 4.93
CA GLY A 152 1.28 -26.06 6.27
C GLY A 152 2.69 -25.67 6.74
N ARG A 153 3.51 -25.04 5.88
CA ARG A 153 4.79 -24.47 6.33
C ARG A 153 4.54 -23.31 7.30
N ILE A 154 5.45 -23.16 8.26
CA ILE A 154 5.51 -22.01 9.16
C ILE A 154 6.88 -21.36 8.94
N GLU A 155 6.87 -20.06 8.64
CA GLU A 155 8.09 -19.27 8.45
C GLU A 155 8.16 -18.19 9.52
N ASP A 156 9.12 -18.35 10.44
CA ASP A 156 9.43 -17.37 11.47
C ASP A 156 10.46 -16.37 10.95
N CYS A 157 10.13 -15.08 11.01
CA CYS A 157 11.02 -14.01 10.57
C CYS A 157 10.70 -12.70 11.28
N VAL A 158 11.57 -11.70 11.13
CA VAL A 158 11.19 -10.31 11.46
C VAL A 158 10.22 -9.77 10.40
N LEU A 159 9.29 -8.90 10.79
CA LEU A 159 8.25 -8.36 9.91
C LEU A 159 8.87 -7.75 8.65
N PHE A 160 9.98 -7.04 8.76
CA PHE A 160 10.72 -6.45 7.65
C PHE A 160 11.07 -7.45 6.54
N ARG A 161 11.33 -8.71 6.88
CA ARG A 161 11.75 -9.79 5.97
C ARG A 161 10.59 -10.66 5.48
N ALA A 162 9.35 -10.32 5.81
CA ALA A 162 8.16 -11.11 5.51
C ALA A 162 7.82 -11.24 4.01
N SER A 163 8.40 -10.42 3.13
CA SER A 163 7.97 -10.31 1.72
C SER A 163 7.93 -11.65 0.97
N ASN A 164 8.93 -12.52 1.14
CA ASN A 164 8.97 -13.81 0.44
C ASN A 164 7.87 -14.77 0.94
N ALA A 165 7.71 -14.89 2.26
CA ALA A 165 6.67 -15.72 2.85
C ALA A 165 5.26 -15.23 2.47
N LEU A 166 5.04 -13.90 2.44
CA LEU A 166 3.79 -13.30 2.00
C LEU A 166 3.50 -13.57 0.51
N ARG A 167 4.54 -13.51 -0.33
CA ARG A 167 4.45 -13.86 -1.75
C ARG A 167 4.06 -15.33 -1.92
N ASP A 168 4.73 -16.24 -1.22
CA ASP A 168 4.50 -17.68 -1.34
C ASP A 168 3.11 -18.05 -0.84
N SER A 169 2.67 -17.42 0.25
CA SER A 169 1.29 -17.54 0.74
C SER A 169 0.27 -17.06 -0.29
N TYR A 170 0.48 -15.88 -0.88
CA TYR A 170 -0.39 -15.38 -1.95
C TYR A 170 -0.44 -16.35 -3.13
N LEU A 171 0.71 -16.83 -3.62
CA LEU A 171 0.79 -17.76 -4.74
C LEU A 171 0.04 -19.06 -4.45
N SER A 172 0.26 -19.65 -3.28
CA SER A 172 -0.40 -20.89 -2.84
C SER A 172 -1.93 -20.72 -2.77
N SER A 173 -2.39 -19.52 -2.39
CA SER A 173 -3.80 -19.19 -2.21
C SER A 173 -4.51 -18.80 -3.50
N SER A 174 -3.75 -18.37 -4.51
CA SER A 174 -4.25 -17.83 -5.77
C SER A 174 -3.94 -18.71 -6.99
N THR A 175 -3.41 -19.91 -6.77
CA THR A 175 -3.10 -20.91 -7.82
C THR A 175 -4.09 -22.07 -7.76
N LYS A 176 -4.53 -22.57 -8.92
CA LYS A 176 -5.39 -23.75 -9.04
C LYS A 176 -4.68 -24.97 -8.40
N SER A 177 -5.35 -25.70 -7.50
CA SER A 177 -4.77 -26.87 -6.82
C SER A 177 -4.21 -27.91 -7.79
N SER A 178 -4.86 -28.12 -8.93
CA SER A 178 -4.40 -29.05 -9.97
C SER A 178 -3.10 -28.63 -10.66
N MET A 179 -2.73 -27.34 -10.54
CA MET A 179 -1.58 -26.74 -11.20
C MET A 179 -0.44 -26.44 -10.22
N ILE A 180 -0.65 -26.58 -8.91
CA ILE A 180 0.33 -26.20 -7.89
C ILE A 180 1.62 -27.03 -7.98
N ASN A 181 1.50 -28.29 -8.41
CA ASN A 181 2.65 -29.19 -8.62
C ASN A 181 3.28 -29.03 -10.02
N GLN A 182 2.64 -28.29 -10.93
CA GLN A 182 3.14 -28.09 -12.30
C GLN A 182 4.07 -26.90 -12.40
N TYR A 183 3.97 -25.95 -11.47
CA TYR A 183 4.80 -24.76 -11.43
C TYR A 183 5.58 -24.73 -10.13
N ASP A 184 6.89 -24.49 -10.24
CA ASP A 184 7.66 -24.11 -9.07
C ASP A 184 7.21 -22.71 -8.61
N ILE A 185 6.55 -22.66 -7.44
CA ILE A 185 6.05 -21.44 -6.81
C ILE A 185 7.19 -20.42 -6.65
N ALA A 186 8.39 -20.88 -6.30
CA ALA A 186 9.54 -19.99 -6.12
C ALA A 186 9.92 -19.32 -7.45
N SER A 187 10.04 -20.10 -8.53
CA SER A 187 10.33 -19.57 -9.87
C SER A 187 9.24 -18.63 -10.38
N VAL A 188 7.95 -18.99 -10.23
CA VAL A 188 6.83 -18.11 -10.61
C VAL A 188 6.84 -16.81 -9.79
N GLY A 189 7.19 -16.91 -8.51
CA GLY A 189 7.36 -15.80 -7.58
C GLY A 189 8.63 -14.96 -7.79
N VAL A 190 9.51 -15.32 -8.71
CA VAL A 190 10.65 -14.48 -9.11
C VAL A 190 10.31 -13.71 -10.38
N ASP A 191 9.65 -14.38 -11.32
CA ASP A 191 9.44 -13.84 -12.66
C ASP A 191 8.11 -13.08 -12.79
N TYR A 192 7.04 -13.50 -12.09
CA TYR A 192 5.68 -13.01 -12.35
C TYR A 192 4.98 -12.41 -11.14
N VAL A 193 5.30 -12.82 -9.92
CA VAL A 193 4.65 -12.32 -8.70
C VAL A 193 5.67 -11.85 -7.71
N SER A 194 5.55 -10.65 -7.16
CA SER A 194 6.50 -10.14 -6.18
C SER A 194 5.79 -9.37 -5.08
N VAL A 195 6.30 -9.50 -3.86
CA VAL A 195 5.98 -8.60 -2.74
C VAL A 195 7.19 -7.72 -2.51
N GLY A 196 6.98 -6.40 -2.46
CA GLY A 196 8.03 -5.43 -2.24
C GLY A 196 8.46 -5.34 -0.78
N SER A 197 9.54 -4.61 -0.54
CA SER A 197 9.92 -4.18 0.82
C SER A 197 8.77 -3.37 1.43
N PRO A 198 8.57 -3.46 2.76
CA PRO A 198 7.48 -2.76 3.42
C PRO A 198 7.63 -1.25 3.33
N TYR A 199 6.54 -0.56 3.57
CA TYR A 199 6.50 0.88 3.70
C TYR A 199 5.62 1.22 4.90
N ALA A 200 6.06 2.13 5.77
CA ALA A 200 5.31 2.43 6.99
C ALA A 200 4.60 3.79 6.92
N PHE A 201 3.36 3.83 7.39
CA PHE A 201 2.67 5.08 7.74
C PHE A 201 2.59 5.17 9.25
N LEU A 202 2.95 6.32 9.82
CA LEU A 202 2.73 6.63 11.23
C LEU A 202 1.85 7.87 11.32
N ARG A 203 0.67 7.72 11.94
CA ARG A 203 -0.17 8.86 12.32
C ARG A 203 0.01 9.12 13.81
N SER A 204 0.40 10.35 14.13
CA SER A 204 0.40 10.85 15.51
C SER A 204 -0.65 11.94 15.73
N GLY A 205 -1.20 11.98 16.94
CA GLY A 205 -2.06 13.05 17.42
C GLY A 205 -1.34 13.89 18.48
N ASN A 206 -2.04 14.90 19.01
CA ASN A 206 -1.47 15.85 19.98
C ASN A 206 -0.89 15.20 21.25
N GLU A 207 -1.40 14.05 21.63
CA GLU A 207 -1.01 13.33 22.86
C GLU A 207 0.35 12.63 22.74
N ALA A 208 0.86 12.46 21.52
CA ALA A 208 2.14 11.83 21.23
C ALA A 208 3.00 12.68 20.28
N PRO A 209 3.49 13.85 20.75
CA PRO A 209 4.28 14.76 19.93
C PRO A 209 5.53 14.07 19.39
N LEU A 210 5.84 14.23 18.11
CA LEU A 210 6.99 13.57 17.49
C LEU A 210 8.21 14.51 17.48
N SER A 211 9.39 13.93 17.68
CA SER A 211 10.69 14.53 17.34
C SER A 211 11.16 13.99 15.99
N PHE A 212 11.74 14.87 15.18
CA PHE A 212 12.24 14.52 13.86
C PHE A 212 13.76 14.60 13.78
N SER A 213 14.32 13.65 13.06
CA SER A 213 15.69 13.75 12.57
C SER A 213 15.77 14.79 11.45
N LYS A 214 16.99 15.20 11.10
CA LYS A 214 17.24 16.04 9.92
C LYS A 214 16.90 15.34 8.59
N SER A 215 16.65 14.02 8.60
CA SER A 215 16.30 13.26 7.40
C SER A 215 14.81 13.29 7.05
N CYS A 216 13.96 13.90 7.87
CA CYS A 216 12.57 14.11 7.50
C CYS A 216 12.44 15.17 6.40
N ARG A 217 11.66 14.86 5.36
CA ARG A 217 11.34 15.74 4.24
C ARG A 217 9.85 16.11 4.29
N PRO A 218 9.48 17.40 4.31
CA PRO A 218 8.08 17.78 4.20
C PRO A 218 7.54 17.42 2.81
N LEU A 219 6.43 16.69 2.76
CA LEU A 219 5.67 16.40 1.55
C LEU A 219 4.51 17.38 1.40
N TYR A 220 3.88 17.74 2.52
CA TYR A 220 2.82 18.73 2.60
C TYR A 220 2.76 19.34 4.02
N SER A 221 2.42 20.63 4.09
CA SER A 221 2.26 21.38 5.33
C SER A 221 0.99 22.22 5.22
N GLY A 222 0.03 22.00 6.12
CA GLY A 222 -1.28 22.64 6.11
C GLY A 222 -2.04 22.38 7.40
N ASP A 223 -3.24 21.83 7.32
CA ASP A 223 -4.00 21.46 8.53
C ASP A 223 -3.40 20.29 9.32
N TYR A 224 -2.54 19.52 8.66
CA TYR A 224 -1.67 18.52 9.22
C TYR A 224 -0.32 18.60 8.50
N GLU A 225 0.73 18.07 9.15
CA GLU A 225 2.01 17.87 8.47
C GLU A 225 2.06 16.46 7.89
N PHE A 226 2.47 16.35 6.63
CA PHE A 226 2.75 15.08 5.98
C PHE A 226 4.22 15.04 5.59
N LEU A 227 4.97 14.16 6.25
CA LEU A 227 6.43 14.10 6.15
C LEU A 227 6.86 12.74 5.59
N GLY A 228 7.81 12.74 4.68
CA GLY A 228 8.56 11.56 4.28
C GLY A 228 9.78 11.38 5.18
N SER A 229 10.11 10.14 5.55
CA SER A 229 11.23 9.84 6.44
C SER A 229 11.84 8.47 6.12
N ARG A 230 13.02 8.23 6.67
CA ARG A 230 13.72 6.95 6.62
C ARG A 230 13.36 6.13 7.85
N SER A 231 13.00 4.87 7.66
CA SER A 231 12.81 3.89 8.73
C SER A 231 14.13 3.46 9.36
N GLY A 232 15.24 3.67 8.65
CA GLY A 232 16.58 3.22 9.04
C GLY A 232 16.95 1.81 8.54
N LEU A 233 16.01 1.06 7.94
CA LEU A 233 16.23 -0.34 7.58
C LEU A 233 16.46 -0.61 6.08
N GLN A 234 15.91 0.20 5.17
CA GLN A 234 15.93 -0.12 3.73
C GLN A 234 16.98 0.63 2.92
N GLY A 235 17.72 1.55 3.55
CA GLY A 235 18.64 2.45 2.83
C GLY A 235 17.96 3.34 1.78
N ARG A 236 16.62 3.44 1.79
CA ARG A 236 15.84 4.32 0.91
C ARG A 236 15.72 5.70 1.51
N GLU A 237 15.50 6.71 0.66
CA GLU A 237 15.29 8.08 1.13
C GLU A 237 13.95 8.26 1.83
N ILE A 238 12.90 7.59 1.34
CA ILE A 238 11.57 7.59 1.94
C ILE A 238 11.01 6.17 1.89
N ASP A 239 10.96 5.51 3.04
CA ASP A 239 10.31 4.23 3.29
C ASP A 239 9.34 4.29 4.49
N ALA A 240 9.18 5.49 5.06
CA ALA A 240 8.15 5.86 6.01
C ALA A 240 7.49 7.19 5.62
N THR A 241 6.19 7.36 5.90
CA THR A 241 5.58 8.69 6.05
C THR A 241 4.93 8.86 7.40
N ILE A 242 4.86 10.11 7.80
CA ILE A 242 4.35 10.54 9.08
C ILE A 242 3.26 11.57 8.82
N ILE A 243 2.09 11.35 9.42
CA ILE A 243 1.02 12.34 9.52
C ILE A 243 1.04 12.89 10.94
N MET A 244 1.34 14.18 11.10
CA MET A 244 1.14 14.89 12.36
C MET A 244 -0.22 15.56 12.34
N SER A 245 -1.16 14.97 13.07
CA SER A 245 -2.51 15.47 13.17
C SER A 245 -2.67 16.43 14.34
N LYS A 246 -3.49 17.46 14.15
CA LYS A 246 -4.04 18.28 15.24
C LYS A 246 -5.20 17.58 15.97
N LEU A 247 -5.72 16.48 15.43
CA LEU A 247 -6.78 15.68 16.05
C LEU A 247 -6.19 14.67 17.04
N SER A 248 -7.06 14.11 17.87
CA SER A 248 -6.65 13.09 18.84
C SER A 248 -6.07 11.84 18.15
N MET A 249 -5.32 11.06 18.91
CA MET A 249 -4.79 9.77 18.46
C MET A 249 -5.85 8.75 18.01
N ASN A 250 -7.11 8.93 18.41
CA ASN A 250 -8.23 8.02 18.11
C ASN A 250 -9.12 8.49 16.97
N GLU A 251 -8.92 9.72 16.50
CA GLU A 251 -9.61 10.29 15.35
C GLU A 251 -8.73 10.18 14.09
N GLU A 252 -9.30 10.37 12.91
CA GLU A 252 -8.57 10.49 11.64
C GLU A 252 -9.48 11.27 10.69
N SER A 253 -9.01 12.42 10.22
CA SER A 253 -9.80 13.24 9.31
C SER A 253 -10.03 12.52 7.97
N ALA A 254 -11.04 12.95 7.21
CA ALA A 254 -11.27 12.40 5.88
C ALA A 254 -10.08 12.64 4.94
N GLU A 255 -9.45 13.81 5.03
CA GLU A 255 -8.28 14.20 4.24
C GLU A 255 -7.02 13.41 4.62
N GLU A 256 -6.74 13.25 5.91
CA GLU A 256 -5.61 12.42 6.39
C GLU A 256 -5.73 10.98 5.87
N ARG A 257 -6.94 10.42 5.96
CA ARG A 257 -7.25 9.09 5.44
C ARG A 257 -7.04 9.04 3.93
N PHE A 258 -7.57 10.02 3.21
CA PHE A 258 -7.51 10.06 1.76
C PHE A 258 -6.06 10.19 1.26
N VAL A 259 -5.27 11.10 1.82
CA VAL A 259 -3.85 11.24 1.49
C VAL A 259 -3.07 9.96 1.79
N ARG A 260 -3.33 9.32 2.94
CA ARG A 260 -2.70 8.03 3.25
C ARG A 260 -3.03 6.97 2.21
N LEU A 261 -4.30 6.81 1.83
CA LEU A 261 -4.73 5.84 0.83
C LEU A 261 -4.15 6.16 -0.56
N PHE A 262 -4.21 7.42 -0.97
CA PHE A 262 -3.63 7.90 -2.21
C PHE A 262 -2.15 7.57 -2.31
N TYR A 263 -1.38 7.93 -1.29
CA TYR A 263 0.07 7.71 -1.29
C TYR A 263 0.42 6.22 -1.22
N THR A 264 -0.40 5.43 -0.51
CA THR A 264 -0.29 3.96 -0.49
C THR A 264 -0.45 3.37 -1.89
N GLN A 265 -1.46 3.81 -2.63
CA GLN A 265 -1.74 3.35 -3.99
C GLN A 265 -0.63 3.75 -4.96
N LEU A 266 -0.18 5.01 -4.88
CA LEU A 266 0.94 5.50 -5.66
C LEU A 266 2.19 4.65 -5.45
N ARG A 267 2.51 4.29 -4.21
CA ARG A 267 3.64 3.41 -3.86
C ARG A 267 3.48 2.00 -4.41
N ALA A 268 2.31 1.39 -4.29
CA ALA A 268 2.04 0.06 -4.81
C ALA A 268 2.21 0.00 -6.34
N LEU A 269 1.74 1.03 -7.04
CA LEU A 269 1.84 1.12 -8.49
C LEU A 269 3.25 1.47 -8.96
N ALA A 270 3.97 2.35 -8.26
CA ALA A 270 5.39 2.60 -8.51
C ALA A 270 6.22 1.30 -8.35
N PHE A 271 5.92 0.49 -7.33
CA PHE A 271 6.52 -0.82 -7.16
C PHE A 271 6.20 -1.75 -8.34
N GLY A 272 4.94 -1.82 -8.77
CA GLY A 272 4.53 -2.63 -9.90
C GLY A 272 5.19 -2.25 -11.22
N HIS A 273 5.26 -0.94 -11.52
CA HIS A 273 6.01 -0.41 -12.64
C HIS A 273 7.48 -0.84 -12.58
N SER A 274 8.13 -0.64 -11.42
CA SER A 274 9.53 -1.00 -11.22
C SER A 274 9.78 -2.50 -11.43
N PHE A 275 8.89 -3.37 -10.91
CA PHE A 275 8.98 -4.81 -11.12
C PHE A 275 8.80 -5.17 -12.61
N TYR A 276 7.76 -4.66 -13.27
CA TYR A 276 7.50 -4.91 -14.69
C TYR A 276 8.70 -4.52 -15.57
N THR A 277 9.26 -3.33 -15.34
CA THR A 277 10.41 -2.82 -16.07
C THR A 277 11.62 -3.75 -15.95
N ARG A 278 11.91 -4.27 -14.74
CA ARG A 278 12.97 -5.27 -14.54
C ARG A 278 12.70 -6.58 -15.30
N GLN A 279 11.45 -7.02 -15.35
CA GLN A 279 11.07 -8.24 -16.07
C GLN A 279 11.15 -8.07 -17.60
N ILE A 280 10.84 -6.88 -18.11
CA ILE A 280 11.06 -6.54 -19.52
C ILE A 280 12.56 -6.50 -19.85
N ASP A 281 13.37 -5.86 -19.00
CA ASP A 281 14.82 -5.74 -19.21
C ASP A 281 15.53 -7.11 -19.16
N SER A 282 15.02 -8.03 -18.34
CA SER A 282 15.47 -9.43 -18.29
C SER A 282 14.85 -10.33 -19.38
N LYS A 283 14.06 -9.78 -20.31
CA LYS A 283 13.37 -10.49 -21.41
C LYS A 283 12.40 -11.59 -20.94
N LYS A 284 11.91 -11.50 -19.71
CA LYS A 284 10.91 -12.42 -19.15
C LYS A 284 9.50 -12.11 -19.64
N PHE A 285 9.21 -10.83 -19.87
CA PHE A 285 7.96 -10.38 -20.47
C PHE A 285 8.17 -9.96 -21.93
N SER A 286 7.16 -10.20 -22.77
CA SER A 286 7.14 -9.72 -24.15
C SER A 286 5.81 -9.05 -24.49
N GLY A 287 5.84 -7.96 -25.27
CA GLY A 287 4.65 -7.23 -25.71
C GLY A 287 4.23 -6.04 -24.82
N SER A 288 3.24 -5.29 -25.29
CA SER A 288 2.61 -4.18 -24.57
C SER A 288 1.55 -4.74 -23.60
N SER A 289 1.87 -4.79 -22.31
CA SER A 289 0.98 -5.34 -21.29
C SER A 289 -0.21 -4.40 -20.99
N PRO A 290 -1.44 -4.91 -20.75
CA PRO A 290 -2.54 -4.13 -20.20
C PRO A 290 -2.19 -3.37 -18.90
N LEU A 291 -1.25 -3.90 -18.08
CA LEU A 291 -0.70 -3.20 -16.92
C LEU A 291 -0.16 -1.83 -17.27
N MET A 292 0.57 -1.75 -18.38
CA MET A 292 1.27 -0.55 -18.77
C MET A 292 0.28 0.51 -19.26
N LEU A 293 -0.88 0.09 -19.80
CA LEU A 293 -2.03 0.99 -20.02
C LEU A 293 -2.66 1.45 -18.71
N SER A 294 -2.91 0.56 -17.75
CA SER A 294 -3.46 0.94 -16.44
C SER A 294 -2.50 1.84 -15.64
N THR A 295 -1.20 1.59 -15.72
CA THR A 295 -0.16 2.40 -15.08
C THR A 295 -0.06 3.75 -15.76
N ALA A 296 -0.10 3.79 -17.10
CA ALA A 296 -0.13 5.03 -17.86
C ALA A 296 -1.39 5.85 -17.54
N ALA A 297 -2.58 5.23 -17.50
CA ALA A 297 -3.84 5.90 -17.16
C ALA A 297 -3.84 6.43 -15.73
N MET A 298 -3.26 5.69 -14.79
CA MET A 298 -3.15 6.13 -13.40
C MET A 298 -2.15 7.28 -13.26
N ILE A 299 -1.00 7.21 -13.93
CA ILE A 299 -0.02 8.30 -13.99
C ILE A 299 -0.59 9.53 -14.70
N ASP A 300 -1.32 9.34 -15.78
CA ASP A 300 -1.98 10.42 -16.52
C ASP A 300 -2.99 11.12 -15.61
N ARG A 301 -3.85 10.34 -14.93
CA ARG A 301 -4.79 10.88 -13.94
C ARG A 301 -4.11 11.61 -12.79
N LEU A 302 -2.95 11.14 -12.34
CA LEU A 302 -2.16 11.81 -11.30
C LEU A 302 -1.55 13.13 -11.80
N SER A 303 -1.07 13.12 -13.04
CA SER A 303 -0.53 14.31 -13.72
C SER A 303 -1.64 15.32 -14.01
N ASN A 304 -2.85 14.84 -14.28
CA ASN A 304 -4.03 15.58 -14.66
C ASN A 304 -5.10 15.57 -13.55
N LEU A 305 -4.71 15.73 -12.29
CA LEU A 305 -5.67 15.97 -11.20
C LEU A 305 -6.41 17.29 -11.46
N ILE A 306 -7.58 17.18 -12.08
CA ILE A 306 -8.48 18.28 -12.45
C ILE A 306 -9.61 18.31 -11.43
N PRO A 307 -9.86 19.46 -10.78
CA PRO A 307 -10.96 19.56 -9.85
C PRO A 307 -12.31 19.55 -10.56
N ILE A 308 -13.35 19.05 -9.87
CA ILE A 308 -14.74 19.23 -10.27
C ILE A 308 -15.05 20.73 -10.33
N GLU A 309 -15.62 21.16 -11.45
CA GLU A 309 -16.07 22.53 -11.67
C GLU A 309 -17.03 22.98 -10.55
N GLY A 310 -16.71 24.12 -9.94
CA GLY A 310 -17.51 24.72 -8.86
C GLY A 310 -17.30 24.11 -7.46
N SER A 311 -16.36 23.18 -7.28
CA SER A 311 -16.06 22.57 -5.99
C SER A 311 -14.73 23.02 -5.41
N ASP A 312 -14.74 24.07 -4.57
CA ASP A 312 -13.54 24.64 -3.94
C ASP A 312 -12.78 23.60 -3.09
N ARG A 313 -13.52 22.78 -2.33
CA ARG A 313 -12.95 21.71 -1.51
C ARG A 313 -12.19 20.68 -2.36
N ASP A 314 -12.66 20.43 -3.58
CA ASP A 314 -11.97 19.53 -4.49
C ASP A 314 -10.68 20.13 -5.05
N ALA A 315 -10.76 21.41 -5.42
CA ALA A 315 -9.62 22.16 -5.90
C ALA A 315 -8.49 22.14 -4.87
N GLU A 316 -8.81 22.36 -3.60
CA GLU A 316 -7.87 22.28 -2.50
C GLU A 316 -7.28 20.87 -2.32
N LEU A 317 -8.12 19.84 -2.39
CA LEU A 317 -7.65 18.45 -2.28
C LEU A 317 -6.73 18.06 -3.45
N CYS A 318 -7.11 18.39 -4.68
CA CYS A 318 -6.28 18.18 -5.87
C CYS A 318 -4.96 18.93 -5.77
N GLN A 319 -4.96 20.16 -5.25
CA GLN A 319 -3.74 20.93 -5.03
C GLN A 319 -2.85 20.29 -3.96
N THR A 320 -3.43 19.82 -2.86
CA THR A 320 -2.73 19.06 -1.81
C THR A 320 -2.05 17.83 -2.39
N LEU A 321 -2.77 17.03 -3.18
CA LEU A 321 -2.20 15.85 -3.84
C LEU A 321 -1.05 16.19 -4.79
N LYS A 322 -1.19 17.26 -5.60
CA LYS A 322 -0.12 17.74 -6.49
C LYS A 322 1.13 18.11 -5.71
N THR A 323 0.98 18.85 -4.61
CA THR A 323 2.09 19.22 -3.73
C THR A 323 2.79 17.98 -3.15
N ILE A 324 2.02 16.99 -2.68
CA ILE A 324 2.58 15.74 -2.14
C ILE A 324 3.38 15.00 -3.21
N VAL A 325 2.85 14.86 -4.43
CA VAL A 325 3.53 14.20 -5.55
C VAL A 325 4.82 14.94 -5.90
N ALA A 326 4.76 16.26 -6.07
CA ALA A 326 5.91 17.09 -6.42
C ALA A 326 7.04 17.02 -5.38
N ASN A 327 6.69 16.85 -4.11
CA ASN A 327 7.64 16.73 -3.01
C ASN A 327 8.03 15.29 -2.67
N SER A 328 7.46 14.29 -3.34
CA SER A 328 7.80 12.89 -3.09
C SER A 328 9.10 12.47 -3.78
N ASP A 329 9.53 11.24 -3.52
CA ASP A 329 10.58 10.51 -4.25
C ASP A 329 10.02 9.72 -5.45
N ILE A 330 8.73 9.87 -5.75
CA ILE A 330 8.05 9.26 -6.88
C ILE A 330 7.88 10.33 -7.94
N ASP A 331 8.32 10.05 -9.15
CA ASP A 331 8.18 10.93 -10.31
C ASP A 331 7.23 10.27 -11.33
N PRO A 332 5.91 10.56 -11.26
CA PRO A 332 4.94 10.03 -12.20
C PRO A 332 5.29 10.37 -13.65
N SER A 333 5.73 11.60 -13.92
CA SER A 333 6.08 12.06 -15.27
C SER A 333 7.23 11.23 -15.87
N ARG A 334 8.26 10.94 -15.08
CA ARG A 334 9.35 10.04 -15.49
C ARG A 334 8.87 8.61 -15.71
N MET A 335 8.00 8.09 -14.83
CA MET A 335 7.40 6.77 -15.02
C MET A 335 6.57 6.71 -16.32
N ALA A 336 5.74 7.72 -16.60
CA ALA A 336 4.98 7.83 -17.84
C ALA A 336 5.89 7.89 -19.07
N SER A 337 6.94 8.73 -19.02
CA SER A 337 7.89 8.87 -20.12
C SER A 337 8.63 7.56 -20.40
N GLU A 338 9.00 6.82 -19.35
CA GLU A 338 9.64 5.51 -19.49
C GLU A 338 8.68 4.48 -20.11
N ILE A 339 7.43 4.46 -19.66
CA ILE A 339 6.36 3.63 -20.23
C ILE A 339 6.15 3.96 -21.71
N GLU A 340 5.99 5.23 -22.06
CA GLU A 340 5.77 5.69 -23.44
C GLU A 340 6.94 5.35 -24.35
N ARG A 341 8.19 5.53 -23.88
CA ARG A 341 9.38 5.17 -24.64
C ARG A 341 9.46 3.68 -24.93
N ARG A 342 9.13 2.83 -23.94
CA ARG A 342 9.12 1.36 -24.08
C ARG A 342 7.95 0.90 -24.96
N LEU A 343 6.82 1.60 -24.91
CA LEU A 343 5.67 1.45 -25.79
C LEU A 343 6.03 1.69 -27.26
N LYS A 344 6.60 2.85 -27.57
CA LYS A 344 6.96 3.23 -28.94
C LYS A 344 7.91 2.23 -29.57
N LYS A 345 8.92 1.74 -28.82
CA LYS A 345 9.84 0.69 -29.30
C LYS A 345 9.14 -0.64 -29.62
N THR A 346 8.16 -1.03 -28.81
CA THR A 346 7.46 -2.32 -28.97
C THR A 346 6.39 -2.24 -30.07
N MET A 347 5.66 -1.12 -30.16
CA MET A 347 4.57 -0.90 -31.13
C MET A 347 5.07 -0.63 -32.55
N LEU A 348 6.17 0.12 -32.74
CA LEU A 348 6.80 0.29 -34.06
C LEU A 348 7.25 -1.05 -34.67
N SER A 349 7.48 -2.07 -33.84
CA SER A 349 7.93 -3.39 -34.29
C SER A 349 6.81 -4.37 -34.65
N ARG A 350 5.54 -4.11 -34.27
CA ARG A 350 4.49 -5.15 -34.36
C ARG A 350 3.19 -4.76 -35.06
N PHE A 351 2.57 -3.60 -34.82
CA PHE A 351 1.24 -3.32 -35.42
C PHE A 351 0.96 -1.81 -35.55
N GLY A 352 0.95 -1.32 -36.80
CA GLY A 352 0.49 0.03 -37.12
C GLY A 352 -0.99 0.25 -36.79
N SER A 353 -1.27 1.41 -36.18
CA SER A 353 -2.53 2.19 -36.08
C SER A 353 -3.85 1.57 -35.58
N TRP A 354 -4.05 0.25 -35.57
CA TRP A 354 -5.39 -0.31 -35.28
C TRP A 354 -5.77 -0.36 -33.79
N LEU A 355 -4.79 -0.58 -32.90
CA LEU A 355 -5.02 -0.72 -31.45
C LEU A 355 -5.41 0.60 -30.75
N PHE A 356 -4.97 1.75 -31.27
CA PHE A 356 -5.24 3.06 -30.68
C PHE A 356 -6.70 3.51 -30.85
N ARG A 357 -7.45 3.00 -31.83
CA ARG A 357 -8.84 3.44 -32.09
C ARG A 357 -9.92 2.81 -31.19
N ASN A 358 -9.65 1.66 -30.59
CA ASN A 358 -10.67 0.92 -29.83
C ASN A 358 -10.53 1.07 -28.30
N ILE A 359 -9.37 1.56 -27.82
CA ILE A 359 -9.11 1.75 -26.39
C ILE A 359 -9.69 3.08 -25.89
N ASP A 360 -9.51 4.19 -26.63
CA ASP A 360 -10.06 5.53 -26.31
C ASP A 360 -11.55 5.51 -25.93
N ARG A 361 -12.38 4.71 -26.61
CA ARG A 361 -13.84 4.92 -26.56
C ARG A 361 -14.56 4.25 -25.39
N LYS A 362 -13.94 3.31 -24.68
CA LYS A 362 -14.57 2.56 -23.57
C LYS A 362 -13.88 2.75 -22.22
N SER A 363 -12.57 3.05 -22.19
CA SER A 363 -11.88 3.39 -20.94
C SER A 363 -12.28 4.78 -20.46
N ASP A 364 -12.40 5.75 -21.37
CA ASP A 364 -12.59 7.15 -21.00
C ASP A 364 -13.94 7.36 -20.33
N VAL A 365 -15.02 6.77 -20.86
CA VAL A 365 -16.37 6.91 -20.29
C VAL A 365 -16.50 6.27 -18.89
N ALA A 366 -15.78 5.17 -18.61
CA ALA A 366 -15.84 4.50 -17.31
C ALA A 366 -14.91 5.14 -16.27
N ILE A 367 -13.75 5.65 -16.71
CA ILE A 367 -12.75 6.28 -15.84
C ILE A 367 -13.14 7.72 -15.50
N GLU A 368 -13.71 8.47 -16.46
CA GLU A 368 -14.20 9.84 -16.28
C GLU A 368 -15.48 9.86 -15.42
N ALA A 369 -16.35 8.85 -15.56
CA ALA A 369 -17.48 8.64 -14.65
C ALA A 369 -17.01 8.25 -13.24
N ALA A 370 -15.98 7.39 -13.12
CA ALA A 370 -15.41 7.01 -11.82
C ALA A 370 -14.55 8.11 -11.19
N ALA A 371 -14.08 9.11 -11.93
CA ALA A 371 -13.37 10.26 -11.37
C ALA A 371 -14.33 11.36 -10.91
N SER A 372 -15.30 11.74 -11.75
CA SER A 372 -16.30 12.76 -11.42
C SER A 372 -17.29 12.30 -10.33
N THR A 373 -17.75 11.05 -10.36
CA THR A 373 -18.66 10.50 -9.34
C THR A 373 -17.94 10.28 -8.01
N LEU A 374 -16.68 9.86 -8.07
CA LEU A 374 -15.86 9.65 -6.88
C LEU A 374 -15.64 10.96 -6.14
N THR A 375 -15.21 11.99 -6.87
CA THR A 375 -14.92 13.27 -6.26
C THR A 375 -16.20 13.94 -5.71
N LYS A 376 -17.35 13.75 -6.37
CA LYS A 376 -18.67 14.20 -5.87
C LYS A 376 -19.09 13.50 -4.57
N HIS A 377 -18.79 12.21 -4.41
CA HIS A 377 -19.06 11.46 -3.16
C HIS A 377 -18.03 11.73 -2.05
N VAL A 378 -16.76 11.95 -2.41
CA VAL A 378 -15.65 12.23 -1.46
C VAL A 378 -15.87 13.53 -0.68
N LEU A 379 -16.49 14.53 -1.30
CA LEU A 379 -16.61 15.88 -0.73
C LEU A 379 -17.93 16.13 -0.01
N THR A 380 -18.95 15.30 -0.26
CA THR A 380 -20.28 15.44 0.34
C THR A 380 -20.49 14.63 1.62
N GLY A 381 -19.51 13.80 2.02
CA GLY A 381 -19.60 13.03 3.27
C GLY A 381 -20.79 12.06 3.34
N GLY A 382 -21.28 11.61 2.18
CA GLY A 382 -22.41 10.70 2.10
C GLY A 382 -22.04 9.29 2.61
N LEU A 383 -22.90 8.77 3.50
CA LEU A 383 -22.87 7.44 4.12
C LEU A 383 -22.74 6.28 3.12
#